data_AF-A0A2X2JXV6-F1
#
_entry.id   AF-A0A2X2JXV6-F1
#
_cell.length_a   1.000
_cell.length_b   1.000
_cell.length_c   1.000
_cell.angle_alpha   90.00
_cell.angle_beta   90.00
_cell.angle_gamma   90.00
#
_symmetry.space_group_name_H-M   'P 1'
#
loop_
_entity.id
_entity.type
_entity.pdbx_description
1 polymer ?
#
loop_
_entity_poly.entity_id
_entity_poly.type
_entity_poly.pdbx_seq_one_letter_code
_entity_poly.pdbx_strand_id
1 'polypeptide(L)'
;MLELITDFSKKSFKNYSMKEELKFNAINIIYGVNGRGKTSLARGIKEIIEENNPDSLRYFYTDYIHELLLLEDSNKFKGVKATFGTKNVEIENKIIKLKNEVVDMTDTKKLLVEKRRKLRELINEIHKSRKGNLKIPLKSSNKSIEEVIAIYEKNLKDAKKIEHNIESIRNFVETI
;
A
#
# COMPACT_ATOMS: atom_id res chain seq x y z
N MET A 1 4.47 39.87 -15.17
CA MET A 1 4.85 40.50 -13.88
C MET A 1 3.56 40.97 -13.23
N LEU A 2 3.31 40.65 -11.96
CA LEU A 2 2.11 41.13 -11.26
C LEU A 2 2.30 42.63 -10.98
N GLU A 3 1.42 43.45 -11.52
CA GLU A 3 1.52 44.91 -11.43
C GLU A 3 0.62 45.48 -10.32
N LEU A 4 -0.62 45.00 -10.23
CA LEU A 4 -1.60 45.41 -9.23
C LEU A 4 -2.41 44.19 -8.77
N ILE A 5 -2.97 44.31 -7.57
CA ILE A 5 -3.93 43.36 -7.03
C ILE A 5 -5.30 43.99 -7.10
N THR A 6 -6.23 43.34 -7.80
CA THR A 6 -7.63 43.75 -7.91
C THR A 6 -8.53 42.65 -7.35
N ASP A 7 -9.66 43.05 -6.75
CA ASP A 7 -10.72 42.16 -6.28
C ASP A 7 -10.26 41.03 -5.34
N PHE A 8 -9.25 41.33 -4.52
CA PHE A 8 -8.61 40.34 -3.67
C PHE A 8 -9.42 40.06 -2.39
N SER A 9 -9.78 38.79 -2.22
CA SER A 9 -10.56 38.32 -1.08
C SER A 9 -9.90 37.13 -0.38
N LYS A 10 -9.35 37.37 0.82
CA LYS A 10 -8.73 36.38 1.72
C LYS A 10 -9.00 36.72 3.18
N LYS A 11 -8.53 35.90 4.14
CA LYS A 11 -8.83 36.03 5.57
C LYS A 11 -8.78 37.47 6.13
N SER A 12 -7.80 38.28 5.71
CA SER A 12 -7.63 39.66 6.18
C SER A 12 -8.04 40.74 5.17
N PHE A 13 -8.56 40.37 4.00
CA PHE A 13 -8.87 41.28 2.89
C PHE A 13 -10.24 40.92 2.30
N LYS A 14 -11.15 41.89 2.20
CA LYS A 14 -12.47 41.70 1.59
C LYS A 14 -12.58 42.64 0.41
N ASN A 15 -12.66 42.07 -0.81
CA ASN A 15 -12.75 42.81 -2.07
C ASN A 15 -11.73 43.96 -2.14
N TYR A 16 -10.49 43.65 -1.75
CA TYR A 16 -9.43 44.63 -1.69
C TYR A 16 -8.84 44.85 -3.08
N SER A 17 -8.78 46.10 -3.50
CA SER A 17 -8.07 46.51 -4.70
C SER A 17 -7.00 47.53 -4.32
N MET A 18 -5.78 47.32 -4.81
CA MET A 18 -4.70 48.26 -4.65
C MET A 18 -4.99 49.54 -5.44
N LYS A 19 -4.62 50.69 -4.87
CA LYS A 19 -4.61 51.94 -5.61
C LYS A 19 -3.47 51.93 -6.64
N GLU A 20 -3.66 52.61 -7.77
CA GLU A 20 -2.65 52.75 -8.83
C GLU A 20 -1.29 53.26 -8.32
N GLU A 21 -1.31 54.18 -7.35
CA GLU A 21 -0.10 54.74 -6.71
C GLU A 21 0.74 53.71 -5.96
N LEU A 22 0.18 52.52 -5.67
CA LEU A 22 0.84 51.43 -4.95
C LEU A 22 1.29 50.29 -5.88
N LYS A 23 1.28 50.51 -7.20
CA LYS A 23 1.71 49.52 -8.20
C LYS A 23 3.04 48.86 -7.82
N PHE A 24 3.12 47.55 -8.01
CA PHE A 24 4.35 46.82 -7.74
C PHE A 24 5.47 47.24 -8.69
N ASN A 25 6.65 47.41 -8.11
CA ASN A 25 7.91 47.59 -8.82
C ASN A 25 8.67 46.26 -8.90
N ALA A 26 9.90 46.27 -9.43
CA ALA A 26 10.76 45.09 -9.47
C ALA A 26 11.07 44.52 -8.07
N ILE A 27 11.21 45.40 -7.07
CA ILE A 27 11.44 45.04 -5.66
C ILE A 27 10.42 45.79 -4.81
N ASN A 28 9.70 45.07 -3.96
CA ASN A 28 8.67 45.62 -3.08
C ASN A 28 8.90 45.15 -1.66
N ILE A 29 8.82 46.07 -0.70
CA ILE A 29 8.90 45.78 0.72
C ILE A 29 7.54 46.09 1.34
N ILE A 30 6.87 45.07 1.86
CA ILE A 30 5.57 45.20 2.52
C ILE A 30 5.79 45.04 4.03
N TYR A 31 5.47 46.10 4.79
CA TYR A 31 5.62 46.12 6.24
C TYR A 31 4.31 46.47 6.94
N GLY A 32 4.22 46.14 8.23
CA GLY A 32 3.07 46.43 9.06
C GLY A 32 3.15 45.67 10.38
N VAL A 33 2.35 46.08 11.39
CA VAL A 33 2.35 45.41 12.69
C VAL A 33 1.80 43.97 12.62
N ASN A 34 2.04 43.18 13.66
CA ASN A 34 1.54 41.81 13.73
C ASN A 34 0.01 41.77 13.65
N GLY A 35 -0.54 40.75 13.00
CA GLY A 35 -1.98 40.60 12.80
C GLY A 35 -2.61 41.43 11.66
N ARG A 36 -1.85 42.30 10.96
CA ARG A 36 -2.38 43.12 9.84
C ARG A 36 -2.53 42.39 8.50
N GLY A 37 -2.43 41.07 8.48
CA GLY A 37 -2.67 40.29 7.27
C GLY A 37 -1.50 40.17 6.31
N LYS A 38 -0.27 40.55 6.68
CA LYS A 38 0.94 40.42 5.84
C LYS A 38 1.08 39.03 5.21
N THR A 39 0.97 37.97 6.02
CA THR A 39 1.00 36.57 5.56
C THR A 39 -0.19 36.23 4.65
N SER A 40 -1.38 36.79 4.92
CA SER A 40 -2.55 36.58 4.08
C SER A 40 -2.37 37.21 2.70
N LEU A 41 -1.73 38.38 2.62
CA LEU A 41 -1.41 39.05 1.37
C LEU A 41 -0.34 38.28 0.60
N ALA A 42 0.74 37.87 1.26
CA ALA A 42 1.81 37.08 0.64
C ALA A 42 1.31 35.75 0.06
N ARG A 43 0.44 35.04 0.79
CA ARG A 43 -0.23 33.82 0.28
C ARG A 43 -1.14 34.10 -0.90
N GLY A 44 -1.86 35.21 -0.88
CA GLY A 44 -2.69 35.64 -2.00
C GLY A 44 -1.91 35.93 -3.28
N ILE A 45 -0.82 36.70 -3.15
CA ILE A 45 0.10 36.98 -4.26
C ILE A 45 0.69 35.69 -4.82
N LYS A 46 1.08 34.76 -3.94
CA LYS A 46 1.56 33.44 -4.32
C LYS A 46 0.56 32.74 -5.23
N GLU A 47 -0.69 32.59 -4.79
CA GLU A 47 -1.73 31.90 -5.55
C GLU A 47 -1.99 32.57 -6.92
N ILE A 48 -2.08 33.90 -6.97
CA ILE A 48 -2.26 34.65 -8.22
C ILE A 48 -1.10 34.37 -9.21
N ILE A 49 0.15 34.35 -8.72
CA ILE A 49 1.30 34.08 -9.57
C ILE A 49 1.32 32.60 -10.00
N GLU A 50 0.99 31.67 -9.11
CA GLU A 50 0.93 30.23 -9.41
C GLU A 50 -0.13 29.90 -10.48
N GLU A 51 -1.29 30.55 -10.43
CA GLU A 51 -2.35 30.39 -11.45
C GLU A 51 -1.90 30.85 -12.84
N ASN A 52 -1.11 31.92 -12.91
CA ASN A 52 -0.68 32.52 -14.17
C ASN A 52 0.63 31.92 -14.71
N ASN A 53 1.59 31.63 -13.84
CA ASN A 53 2.96 31.20 -14.17
C ASN A 53 3.59 30.37 -13.02
N PRO A 54 3.22 29.09 -12.87
CA PRO A 54 3.59 28.27 -11.71
C PRO A 54 5.10 28.09 -11.52
N ASP A 55 5.88 28.04 -12.60
CA ASP A 55 7.34 27.82 -12.53
C ASP A 55 8.16 29.08 -12.21
N SER A 56 7.51 30.25 -12.16
CA SER A 56 8.20 31.55 -12.02
C SER A 56 8.35 32.02 -10.57
N LEU A 57 7.74 31.31 -9.61
CA LEU A 57 7.66 31.76 -8.22
C LEU A 57 8.59 30.96 -7.30
N ARG A 58 9.40 31.68 -6.53
CA ARG A 58 10.08 31.14 -5.35
C ARG A 58 9.50 31.79 -4.11
N TYR A 59 8.81 31.01 -3.28
CA TYR A 59 8.10 31.51 -2.10
C TYR A 59 8.76 30.99 -0.82
N PHE A 60 9.47 31.88 -0.12
CA PHE A 60 10.16 31.57 1.14
C PHE A 60 9.34 32.07 2.33
N TYR A 61 9.04 31.20 3.28
CA TYR A 61 8.29 31.53 4.49
C TYR A 61 8.77 30.69 5.67
N THR A 62 8.23 30.92 6.87
CA THR A 62 8.71 30.31 8.12
C THR A 62 8.85 28.79 8.05
N ASP A 63 7.89 28.10 7.43
CA ASP A 63 7.88 26.64 7.37
C ASP A 63 8.52 26.08 6.09
N TYR A 64 9.03 26.95 5.20
CA TYR A 64 9.61 26.56 3.91
C TYR A 64 10.72 25.52 4.06
N ILE A 65 11.58 25.68 5.07
CA ILE A 65 12.65 24.71 5.34
C ILE A 65 12.06 23.38 5.83
N HIS A 66 11.06 23.41 6.71
CA HIS A 66 10.43 22.20 7.22
C HIS A 66 9.71 21.40 6.12
N GLU A 67 9.13 22.06 5.13
CA GLU A 67 8.47 21.38 4.00
C GLU A 67 9.45 20.81 2.98
N LEU A 68 10.62 21.43 2.85
CA LEU A 68 11.66 21.01 1.90
C LEU A 68 12.69 20.07 2.50
N LEU A 69 12.68 19.90 3.81
CA LEU A 69 13.62 19.09 4.56
C LEU A 69 12.87 18.00 5.32
N LEU A 70 12.87 16.79 4.76
CA LEU A 70 12.45 15.62 5.51
C LEU A 70 13.64 15.10 6.31
N LEU A 71 13.51 15.07 7.65
CA LEU A 71 14.47 14.43 8.55
C LEU A 71 13.90 13.10 9.01
N GLU A 72 14.56 12.00 8.66
CA GLU A 72 14.20 10.67 9.14
C GLU A 72 15.29 10.11 10.05
N ASP A 73 14.88 9.67 11.24
CA ASP A 73 15.68 8.77 12.06
C ASP A 73 15.66 7.38 11.40
N SER A 74 16.69 7.10 10.62
CA SER A 74 16.79 5.81 9.94
C SER A 74 17.38 4.78 10.91
N ASN A 75 16.63 3.74 11.26
CA ASN A 75 17.19 2.60 12.01
C ASN A 75 18.18 1.77 11.17
N LYS A 76 18.29 2.02 9.85
CA LYS A 76 19.16 1.29 8.92
C LYS A 76 20.57 1.87 8.78
N PHE A 77 20.76 3.17 9.06
CA PHE A 77 22.06 3.83 9.08
C PHE A 77 22.20 4.60 10.38
N LYS A 78 23.34 4.49 11.06
CA LYS A 78 23.63 5.35 12.22
C LYS A 78 23.80 6.80 11.75
N GLY A 79 22.72 7.58 11.75
CA GLY A 79 22.72 8.98 11.35
C GLY A 79 21.33 9.48 10.92
N VAL A 80 21.19 10.82 10.82
CA VAL A 80 19.98 11.48 10.34
C VAL A 80 20.01 11.54 8.81
N LYS A 81 18.99 11.00 8.16
CA LYS A 81 18.82 11.13 6.70
C LYS A 81 18.04 12.41 6.42
N ALA A 82 18.61 13.30 5.61
CA ALA A 82 17.98 14.54 5.18
C ALA A 82 17.65 14.47 3.68
N THR A 83 16.36 14.56 3.34
CA THR A 83 15.91 14.65 1.94
C THR A 83 15.55 16.09 1.63
N PHE A 84 16.15 16.63 0.56
CA PHE A 84 15.96 18.02 0.15
C PHE A 84 15.17 18.14 -1.16
N GLY A 85 14.28 19.12 -1.22
CA GLY A 85 13.54 19.50 -2.42
C GLY A 85 12.15 18.87 -2.51
N THR A 86 11.16 19.64 -2.96
CA THR A 86 9.73 19.26 -2.98
C THR A 86 9.50 17.89 -3.62
N LYS A 87 10.01 17.69 -4.84
CA LYS A 87 9.86 16.43 -5.58
C LYS A 87 10.39 15.22 -4.82
N ASN A 88 11.56 15.36 -4.19
CA ASN A 88 12.19 14.25 -3.46
C ASN A 88 11.45 13.95 -2.15
N VAL A 89 11.03 14.99 -1.41
CA VAL A 89 10.24 14.86 -0.18
C VAL A 89 8.88 14.21 -0.48
N GLU A 90 8.21 14.60 -1.57
CA GLU A 90 6.95 13.99 -2.00
C GLU A 90 7.10 12.50 -2.34
N ILE A 91 8.18 12.14 -3.04
CA ILE A 91 8.47 10.75 -3.38
C ILE A 91 8.72 9.93 -2.10
N GLU A 92 9.54 10.42 -1.18
CA GLU A 92 9.84 9.70 0.07
C GLU A 92 8.57 9.51 0.91
N ASN A 93 7.74 10.54 1.04
CA ASN A 93 6.45 10.44 1.74
C ASN A 93 5.51 9.41 1.11
N LYS A 94 5.47 9.31 -0.24
CA LYS A 94 4.72 8.25 -0.93
C LYS A 94 5.28 6.87 -0.61
N ILE A 95 6.60 6.71 -0.59
CA ILE A 95 7.26 5.46 -0.24
C ILE A 95 6.92 5.03 1.19
N ILE A 96 6.94 5.94 2.16
CA ILE A 96 6.57 5.65 3.56
C ILE A 96 5.12 5.18 3.65
N LYS A 97 4.19 5.89 3.00
CA LYS A 97 2.77 5.50 2.98
C LYS A 97 2.59 4.10 2.41
N LEU A 98 3.19 3.83 1.24
CA LEU A 98 3.11 2.51 0.60
C LEU A 98 3.70 1.41 1.47
N LYS A 99 4.82 1.66 2.17
CA LYS A 99 5.40 0.69 3.12
C LYS A 99 4.46 0.38 4.27
N ASN A 100 3.76 1.38 4.80
CA ASN A 100 2.81 1.20 5.89
C ASN A 100 1.54 0.45 5.47
N GLU A 101 1.21 0.45 4.18
CA GLU A 101 0.09 -0.32 3.60
C GLU A 101 0.44 -1.80 3.35
N VAL A 102 1.73 -2.17 3.35
CA VAL A 102 2.15 -3.56 3.19
C VAL A 102 1.80 -4.36 4.43
N VAL A 103 0.79 -5.23 4.31
CA VAL A 103 0.41 -6.17 5.36
C VAL A 103 1.40 -7.33 5.42
N ASP A 104 1.97 -7.57 6.62
CA ASP A 104 2.78 -8.76 6.86
C ASP A 104 1.90 -10.03 6.86
N MET A 105 2.08 -10.88 5.85
CA MET A 105 1.36 -12.16 5.73
C MET A 105 2.21 -13.36 6.18
N THR A 106 3.32 -13.14 6.88
CA THR A 106 4.26 -14.21 7.26
C THR A 106 3.56 -15.28 8.11
N ASP A 107 2.76 -14.86 9.08
CA ASP A 107 2.04 -15.80 9.96
C ASP A 107 0.89 -16.52 9.24
N THR A 108 0.19 -15.83 8.33
CA THR A 108 -0.85 -16.44 7.49
C THR A 108 -0.26 -17.53 6.59
N LYS A 109 0.92 -17.28 6.00
CA LYS A 109 1.64 -18.28 5.19
C LYS A 109 2.06 -19.49 6.02
N LYS A 110 2.61 -19.28 7.23
CA LYS A 110 2.96 -20.38 8.15
C LYS A 110 1.74 -21.23 8.50
N LEU A 111 0.63 -20.59 8.86
CA LEU A 111 -0.62 -21.28 9.21
C LEU A 111 -1.18 -22.08 8.02
N LEU A 112 -1.11 -21.55 6.81
CA LEU A 112 -1.53 -22.25 5.58
C LEU A 112 -0.71 -23.52 5.36
N VAL A 113 0.61 -23.44 5.49
CA VAL A 113 1.51 -24.60 5.35
C VAL A 113 1.18 -25.67 6.38
N GLU A 114 0.96 -25.28 7.64
CA GLU A 114 0.62 -26.22 8.70
C GLU A 114 -0.73 -26.90 8.45
N LYS A 115 -1.76 -26.14 8.05
CA LYS A 115 -3.09 -26.70 7.72
C LYS A 115 -3.01 -27.68 6.55
N ARG A 116 -2.25 -27.35 5.50
CA ARG A 116 -2.04 -28.26 4.34
C ARG A 116 -1.31 -29.53 4.77
N ARG A 117 -0.30 -29.46 5.63
CA ARG A 117 0.37 -30.64 6.19
C ARG A 117 -0.61 -31.55 6.93
N LYS A 118 -1.42 -30.99 7.85
CA LYS A 118 -2.44 -31.75 8.61
C LYS A 118 -3.48 -32.40 7.70
N LEU A 119 -3.91 -31.71 6.65
CA LEU A 119 -4.84 -32.28 5.67
C LEU A 119 -4.22 -33.45 4.90
N ARG A 120 -2.94 -33.36 4.51
CA ARG A 120 -2.23 -34.45 3.83
C ARG A 120 -2.08 -35.68 4.74
N GLU A 121 -1.81 -35.47 6.03
CA GLU A 121 -1.76 -36.52 7.04
C GLU A 121 -3.10 -37.22 7.19
N LEU A 122 -4.20 -36.46 7.30
CA LEU A 122 -5.54 -37.02 7.40
C LEU A 122 -5.90 -37.89 6.18
N ILE A 123 -5.57 -37.44 4.97
CA ILE A 123 -5.74 -38.24 3.75
C ILE A 123 -4.93 -39.55 3.82
N ASN A 124 -3.69 -39.49 4.31
CA ASN A 124 -2.86 -40.67 4.44
C ASN A 124 -3.40 -41.66 5.48
N GLU A 125 -3.94 -41.17 6.60
CA GLU A 125 -4.58 -42.02 7.61
C GLU A 125 -5.86 -42.68 7.09
N ILE A 126 -6.68 -41.96 6.32
CA ILE A 126 -7.83 -42.55 5.61
C ILE A 126 -7.36 -43.65 4.64
N HIS A 127 -6.29 -43.41 3.87
CA HIS A 127 -5.75 -44.44 2.97
C HIS A 127 -5.25 -45.68 3.73
N LYS A 128 -4.50 -45.48 4.82
CA LYS A 128 -3.96 -46.57 5.64
C LYS A 128 -5.07 -47.42 6.26
N SER A 129 -6.10 -46.78 6.82
CA SER A 129 -7.25 -47.48 7.40
C SER A 129 -8.06 -48.24 6.35
N ARG A 130 -8.26 -47.66 5.16
CA ARG A 130 -9.09 -48.26 4.11
C ARG A 130 -8.40 -49.37 3.31
N LYS A 131 -7.07 -49.36 3.18
CA LYS A 131 -6.35 -50.41 2.43
C LYS A 131 -6.32 -51.77 3.14
N GLY A 132 -6.62 -51.82 4.44
CA GLY A 132 -6.51 -53.04 5.25
C GLY A 132 -5.12 -53.68 5.15
N ASN A 133 -5.09 -55.01 4.96
CA ASN A 133 -3.86 -55.81 4.84
C ASN A 133 -3.21 -55.75 3.44
N LEU A 134 -3.79 -55.01 2.50
CA LEU A 134 -3.25 -54.90 1.14
C LEU A 134 -1.95 -54.09 1.12
N LYS A 135 -0.96 -54.56 0.37
CA LYS A 135 0.34 -53.90 0.17
C LYS A 135 0.26 -52.71 -0.81
N ILE A 136 -0.77 -51.87 -0.68
CA ILE A 136 -0.95 -50.67 -1.51
C ILE A 136 -0.17 -49.51 -0.86
N PRO A 137 0.84 -48.94 -1.56
CA PRO A 137 1.62 -47.84 -1.03
C PRO A 137 0.80 -46.55 -0.95
N LEU A 138 1.24 -45.65 -0.07
CA LEU A 138 0.73 -44.27 -0.05
C LEU A 138 1.08 -43.56 -1.35
N LYS A 139 0.30 -42.54 -1.71
CA LYS A 139 0.66 -41.65 -2.81
C LYS A 139 1.93 -40.88 -2.43
N SER A 140 2.82 -40.68 -3.41
CA SER A 140 4.12 -40.02 -3.23
C SER A 140 4.02 -38.72 -2.43
N SER A 141 5.04 -38.47 -1.60
CA SER A 141 5.20 -37.25 -0.80
C SER A 141 5.32 -36.00 -1.66
N ASN A 142 5.82 -36.14 -2.89
CA ASN A 142 6.07 -35.01 -3.78
C ASN A 142 4.80 -34.52 -4.49
N LYS A 143 3.67 -35.24 -4.34
CA LYS A 143 2.40 -34.84 -4.92
C LYS A 143 1.64 -33.88 -4.01
N SER A 144 1.03 -32.87 -4.62
CA SER A 144 0.14 -31.93 -3.93
C SER A 144 -1.12 -32.64 -3.42
N ILE A 145 -1.85 -31.98 -2.52
CA ILE A 145 -3.11 -32.48 -2.00
C ILE A 145 -4.12 -32.64 -3.14
N GLU A 146 -4.16 -31.65 -4.03
CA GLU A 146 -5.07 -31.60 -5.18
C GLU A 146 -4.78 -32.75 -6.16
N GLU A 147 -3.50 -33.02 -6.46
CA GLU A 147 -3.10 -34.15 -7.30
C GLU A 147 -3.47 -35.50 -6.67
N VAL A 148 -3.33 -35.61 -5.34
CA VAL A 148 -3.68 -36.83 -4.62
C VAL A 148 -5.19 -37.07 -4.65
N ILE A 149 -6.00 -36.03 -4.46
CA ILE A 149 -7.46 -36.11 -4.55
C ILE A 149 -7.86 -36.53 -5.98
N ALA A 150 -7.31 -35.89 -7.02
CA ALA A 150 -7.60 -36.22 -8.41
C ALA A 150 -7.29 -37.69 -8.74
N ILE A 151 -6.22 -38.25 -8.17
CA ILE A 151 -5.90 -39.68 -8.32
C ILE A 151 -6.97 -40.55 -7.67
N TYR A 152 -7.43 -40.21 -6.47
CA TYR A 152 -8.49 -40.97 -5.80
C TYR A 152 -9.82 -40.89 -6.55
N GLU A 153 -10.18 -39.72 -7.09
CA GLU A 153 -11.36 -39.55 -7.94
C GLU A 153 -11.29 -40.41 -9.21
N LYS A 154 -10.13 -40.41 -9.87
CA LYS A 154 -9.90 -41.27 -11.04
C LYS A 154 -10.04 -42.76 -10.67
N ASN A 155 -9.40 -43.17 -9.58
CA ASN A 155 -9.48 -44.54 -9.09
C ASN A 155 -10.92 -44.96 -8.78
N LEU A 156 -11.72 -44.07 -8.17
CA LEU A 156 -13.13 -44.33 -7.91
C LEU A 156 -13.93 -44.47 -9.20
N LYS A 157 -13.66 -43.61 -10.20
CA LYS A 157 -14.30 -43.69 -11.52
C LYS A 157 -13.98 -44.99 -12.23
N ASP A 158 -12.73 -45.46 -12.14
CA ASP A 158 -12.31 -46.72 -12.74
C ASP A 158 -12.90 -47.92 -11.97
N ALA A 159 -12.95 -47.88 -10.64
CA ALA A 159 -13.60 -48.91 -9.83
C ALA A 159 -15.09 -49.05 -10.16
N LYS A 160 -15.80 -47.94 -10.38
CA LYS A 160 -17.22 -47.92 -10.77
C LYS A 160 -17.52 -48.60 -12.11
N LYS A 161 -16.52 -48.77 -12.98
CA LYS A 161 -16.67 -49.52 -14.25
C LYS A 161 -16.69 -51.03 -14.03
N ILE A 162 -16.12 -51.48 -12.90
CA ILE A 162 -15.97 -52.90 -12.56
C ILE A 162 -17.08 -53.31 -11.59
N GLU A 163 -17.28 -52.54 -10.51
CA GLU A 163 -18.35 -52.75 -9.53
C GLU A 163 -19.28 -51.54 -9.56
N HIS A 164 -20.56 -51.75 -9.87
CA HIS A 164 -21.54 -50.67 -9.98
C HIS A 164 -22.13 -50.28 -8.61
N ASN A 165 -22.11 -51.18 -7.62
CA ASN A 165 -22.55 -50.90 -6.27
C ASN A 165 -21.48 -50.12 -5.49
N ILE A 166 -21.75 -48.83 -5.27
CA ILE A 166 -20.87 -47.92 -4.53
C ILE A 166 -20.66 -48.37 -3.09
N GLU A 167 -21.66 -48.98 -2.46
CA GLU A 167 -21.55 -49.40 -1.06
C GLU A 167 -20.61 -50.59 -0.91
N SER A 168 -20.59 -51.50 -1.90
CA SER A 168 -19.61 -52.59 -1.99
C SER A 168 -18.18 -52.06 -2.19
N ILE A 169 -17.99 -51.00 -2.97
CA ILE A 169 -16.69 -50.33 -3.12
C ILE A 169 -16.27 -49.65 -1.81
N ARG A 170 -17.22 -49.04 -1.09
CA ARG A 170 -16.98 -48.29 0.15
C ARG A 170 -16.61 -49.20 1.32
N ASN A 171 -17.27 -50.35 1.42
CA ASN A 171 -17.16 -51.30 2.53
C ASN A 171 -16.36 -52.55 2.16
N PHE A 172 -15.45 -52.46 1.19
CA PHE A 172 -14.59 -53.57 0.76
C PHE A 172 -13.75 -54.21 1.89
N VAL A 173 -13.72 -53.61 3.08
CA VAL A 173 -13.14 -54.20 4.29
C VAL A 173 -14.18 -55.15 4.93
N GLU A 174 -14.53 -56.24 4.25
CA GLU A 174 -15.24 -57.37 4.87
C GLU A 174 -14.48 -58.69 4.66
N THR A 175 -14.08 -59.26 5.80
CA THR A 175 -13.74 -60.67 6.07
C THR A 175 -12.51 -61.29 5.39
N ILE A 176 -11.36 -61.24 6.09
CA ILE A 176 -10.53 -62.41 6.43
C ILE A 176 -9.97 -62.21 7.84
#